data_AF-A0A3M6C378-F1
#
_entry.id   AF-A0A3M6C378-F1
#
_cell.length_a   1.000
_cell.length_b   1.000
_cell.length_c   1.000
_cell.angle_alpha   90.00
_cell.angle_beta   90.00
_cell.angle_gamma   90.00
#
_symmetry.space_group_name_H-M   'P 1'
#
loop_
_entity.id
_entity.type
_entity.pdbx_description
1 polymer ?
#
loop_
_entity_poly.entity_id
_entity_poly.type
_entity_poly.pdbx_seq_one_letter_code
_entity_poly.pdbx_strand_id
1 'polypeptide(L)'
;MSFVWGDNNIQFLRKRYAALQASPLFSGMQYSEDHEQIKKWVPLMMEGRDPAQKLAVTWSPIGTDVNFGEITRQFVGNLKTKSNFNLQLSSEVEDITHNDDGTWRVKYKNLKDGTTTETDTKFLFIGAGGAALHLLQESGIPEAKEYGGFPVGGSWLVTENQDLAMQHMGKAYGIASTGAPPMSVPHLDTRVLDGKRVILFGPFATVSTKFLKNGSYFDLLTSTTTHNVWPMTRVGIEQYPLIEYLAGQVMMSDDDRFAALQQYFPNAKKEDWRLMQAGQRVQIIKRDEEKGGVLKLGTEIVASKDGSIAGLLGASPGASTAAPIMLGVLEKVFKDKVATPAWQEKLRQIVPSYGTKLNNNPDRVAEEWAYTAEVLQLTPPPPVNKTGTAPTPAAQPAKSNPASDMAL
;
A
#
# COMPACT_ATOMS: atom_id res chain seq x y z
N MET A 1 1.51 -11.24 10.55
CA MET A 1 2.02 -12.63 10.63
C MET A 1 1.90 -13.27 9.27
N SER A 2 2.81 -14.17 8.91
CA SER A 2 2.61 -15.05 7.74
C SER A 2 2.04 -16.37 8.23
N PHE A 3 1.00 -16.88 7.57
CA PHE A 3 0.29 -18.11 7.90
C PHE A 3 0.24 -18.99 6.67
N VAL A 4 0.91 -20.14 6.70
CA VAL A 4 1.02 -21.04 5.54
C VAL A 4 0.77 -22.49 5.91
N TRP A 5 0.34 -23.27 4.92
CA TRP A 5 0.15 -24.72 5.04
C TRP A 5 0.78 -25.44 3.84
N GLY A 6 1.08 -26.73 4.03
CA GLY A 6 1.71 -27.58 3.02
C GLY A 6 3.24 -27.50 3.00
N ASP A 7 3.89 -28.62 2.67
CA ASP A 7 5.33 -28.84 2.88
C ASP A 7 6.22 -27.78 2.19
N ASN A 8 5.91 -27.41 0.94
CA ASN A 8 6.69 -26.42 0.18
C ASN A 8 6.63 -25.03 0.82
N ASN A 9 5.45 -24.60 1.26
CA ASN A 9 5.25 -23.28 1.85
C ASN A 9 5.90 -23.19 3.22
N ILE A 10 5.83 -24.27 4.01
CA ILE A 10 6.50 -24.39 5.31
C ILE A 10 8.02 -24.28 5.12
N GLN A 11 8.59 -25.01 4.15
CA GLN A 11 10.01 -24.94 3.85
C GLN A 11 10.44 -23.53 3.42
N PHE A 12 9.65 -22.88 2.57
CA PHE A 12 9.87 -21.49 2.17
C PHE A 12 9.85 -20.54 3.36
N LEU A 13 8.82 -20.62 4.20
CA LEU A 13 8.67 -19.74 5.36
C LEU A 13 9.81 -19.95 6.37
N ARG A 14 10.26 -21.19 6.57
CA ARG A 14 11.41 -21.50 7.43
C ARG A 14 12.70 -20.86 6.92
N LYS A 15 12.97 -20.94 5.61
CA LYS A 15 14.13 -20.27 4.99
C LYS A 15 14.02 -18.76 5.08
N ARG A 16 12.85 -18.18 4.81
CA ARG A 16 12.59 -16.74 4.92
C ARG A 16 12.78 -16.26 6.36
N TYR A 17 12.25 -16.99 7.34
CA TYR A 17 12.44 -16.69 8.76
C TYR A 17 13.94 -16.63 9.12
N ALA A 18 14.70 -17.68 8.78
CA ALA A 18 16.15 -17.72 9.05
C ALA A 18 16.90 -16.55 8.41
N ALA A 19 16.56 -16.19 7.16
CA ALA A 19 17.18 -15.06 6.48
C ALA A 19 16.83 -13.71 7.14
N LEU A 20 15.58 -13.52 7.54
CA LEU A 20 15.12 -12.28 8.19
C LEU A 20 15.74 -12.09 9.57
N GLN A 21 15.99 -13.18 10.31
CA GLN A 21 16.66 -13.12 11.63
C GLN A 21 18.07 -12.51 11.59
N ALA A 22 18.73 -12.47 10.43
CA ALA A 22 20.01 -11.77 10.27
C ALA A 22 19.88 -10.24 10.40
N SER A 23 18.69 -9.69 10.22
CA SER A 23 18.43 -8.25 10.34
C SER A 23 17.89 -7.89 11.72
N PRO A 24 18.45 -6.87 12.40
CA PRO A 24 17.99 -6.42 13.71
C PRO A 24 16.51 -6.01 13.70
N LEU A 25 15.98 -5.55 12.57
CA LEU A 25 14.57 -5.18 12.38
C LEU A 25 13.59 -6.34 12.57
N PHE A 26 14.06 -7.59 12.55
CA PHE A 26 13.21 -8.78 12.72
C PHE A 26 13.54 -9.57 13.99
N SER A 27 14.34 -9.01 14.91
CA SER A 27 14.77 -9.69 16.15
C SER A 27 13.59 -10.21 17.01
N GLY A 28 12.47 -9.50 17.00
CA GLY A 28 11.26 -9.89 17.73
C GLY A 28 10.36 -10.90 17.03
N MET A 29 10.68 -11.30 15.79
CA MET A 29 9.85 -12.22 15.02
C MET A 29 10.02 -13.65 15.54
N GLN A 30 8.90 -14.33 15.74
CA GLN A 30 8.83 -15.72 16.20
C GLN A 30 8.38 -16.63 15.06
N TYR A 31 8.73 -17.92 15.15
CA TYR A 31 8.31 -18.97 14.22
C TYR A 31 7.74 -20.16 14.99
N SER A 32 6.65 -20.76 14.51
CA SER A 32 6.11 -22.00 15.07
C SER A 32 5.48 -22.88 14.00
N GLU A 33 5.58 -24.19 14.20
CA GLU A 33 4.81 -25.26 13.54
C GLU A 33 3.91 -25.99 14.55
N ASP A 34 4.00 -25.64 15.84
CA ASP A 34 3.17 -26.20 16.91
C ASP A 34 1.78 -25.55 16.91
N HIS A 35 0.76 -26.39 16.74
CA HIS A 35 -0.66 -25.99 16.72
C HIS A 35 -1.08 -25.28 18.01
N GLU A 36 -0.63 -25.73 19.17
CA GLU A 36 -1.02 -25.12 20.45
C GLU A 36 -0.40 -23.73 20.60
N GLN A 37 0.84 -23.56 20.17
CA GLN A 37 1.47 -22.24 20.13
C GLN A 37 0.77 -21.29 19.14
N ILE A 38 0.38 -21.79 17.96
CA ILE A 38 -0.27 -20.97 16.93
C ILE A 38 -1.69 -20.59 17.35
N LYS A 39 -2.40 -21.47 18.05
CA LYS A 39 -3.71 -21.20 18.64
C LYS A 39 -3.68 -20.04 19.64
N LYS A 40 -2.56 -19.85 20.36
CA LYS A 40 -2.40 -18.67 21.23
C LYS A 40 -2.31 -17.35 20.45
N TRP A 41 -1.83 -17.38 19.20
CA TRP A 41 -1.71 -16.17 18.37
C TRP A 41 -3.00 -15.87 17.59
N VAL A 42 -3.64 -16.90 17.03
CA VAL A 42 -4.84 -16.78 16.18
C VAL A 42 -5.84 -17.91 16.47
N PRO A 43 -6.52 -17.89 17.63
CA PRO A 43 -7.38 -18.99 18.05
C PRO A 43 -8.52 -19.27 17.05
N LEU A 44 -9.12 -18.20 16.51
CA LEU A 44 -10.20 -18.27 15.52
C LEU A 44 -9.78 -19.02 14.24
N MET A 45 -8.51 -18.95 13.84
CA MET A 45 -8.02 -19.65 12.64
C MET A 45 -7.67 -21.13 12.90
N MET A 46 -7.50 -21.51 14.17
CA MET A 46 -7.08 -22.84 14.59
C MET A 46 -8.24 -23.70 15.10
N GLU A 47 -9.32 -23.08 15.60
CA GLU A 47 -10.50 -23.80 16.04
C GLU A 47 -11.19 -24.52 14.86
N GLY A 48 -11.52 -25.80 15.05
CA GLY A 48 -12.10 -26.65 13.99
C GLY A 48 -11.11 -27.11 12.92
N ARG A 49 -9.83 -26.72 13.00
CA ARG A 49 -8.80 -27.14 12.06
C ARG A 49 -8.35 -28.58 12.34
N ASP A 50 -8.05 -29.33 11.29
CA ASP A 50 -7.49 -30.68 11.38
C ASP A 50 -6.11 -30.66 12.08
N PRO A 51 -5.95 -31.34 13.23
CA PRO A 51 -4.66 -31.45 13.93
C PRO A 51 -3.54 -32.10 13.10
N ALA A 52 -3.88 -32.88 12.08
CA ALA A 52 -2.90 -33.48 11.17
C ALA A 52 -2.45 -32.52 10.05
N GLN A 53 -3.14 -31.39 9.86
CA GLN A 53 -2.76 -30.40 8.85
C GLN A 53 -1.42 -29.76 9.21
N LYS A 54 -0.44 -29.92 8.33
CA LYS A 54 0.86 -29.24 8.47
C LYS A 54 0.72 -27.75 8.15
N LEU A 55 1.17 -26.93 9.08
CA LEU A 55 1.15 -25.47 8.96
C LEU A 55 2.35 -24.84 9.67
N ALA A 56 2.70 -23.63 9.25
CA ALA A 56 3.76 -22.83 9.86
C ALA A 56 3.37 -21.36 9.91
N VAL A 57 3.79 -20.67 10.97
CA VAL A 57 3.47 -19.26 11.19
C VAL A 57 4.71 -18.49 11.61
N THR A 58 4.89 -17.29 11.04
CA THR A 58 5.76 -16.27 11.63
C THR A 58 4.93 -15.19 12.29
N TRP A 59 5.25 -14.83 13.52
CA TRP A 59 4.50 -13.85 14.30
C TRP A 59 5.39 -12.73 14.83
N SER A 60 4.86 -11.50 14.89
CA SER A 60 5.56 -10.36 15.47
C SER A 60 4.68 -9.73 16.55
N PRO A 61 5.19 -9.54 17.79
CA PRO A 61 4.42 -8.99 18.90
C PRO A 61 4.14 -7.48 18.77
N ILE A 62 4.91 -6.78 17.95
CA ILE A 62 4.85 -5.31 17.81
C ILE A 62 4.00 -4.84 16.62
N GLY A 63 3.14 -5.71 16.09
CA GLY A 63 2.21 -5.32 15.04
C GLY A 63 1.15 -4.36 15.56
N THR A 64 0.98 -3.21 14.92
CA THR A 64 -0.05 -2.22 15.25
C THR A 64 -0.95 -1.96 14.03
N ASP A 65 -2.24 -1.78 14.28
CA ASP A 65 -3.19 -1.36 13.25
C ASP A 65 -3.28 0.16 13.19
N VAL A 66 -3.46 0.71 11.99
CA VAL A 66 -3.55 2.14 11.76
C VAL A 66 -4.84 2.47 11.03
N ASN A 67 -5.68 3.31 11.65
CA ASN A 67 -6.86 3.86 11.00
C ASN A 67 -6.48 5.13 10.21
N PHE A 68 -6.19 4.96 8.92
CA PHE A 68 -5.81 6.07 8.03
C PHE A 68 -6.91 7.12 7.87
N GLY A 69 -8.18 6.73 7.95
CA GLY A 69 -9.29 7.68 7.92
C GLY A 69 -9.22 8.63 9.12
N GLU A 70 -8.91 8.07 10.29
CA GLU A 70 -8.77 8.85 11.52
C GLU A 70 -7.51 9.71 11.53
N ILE A 71 -6.35 9.17 11.15
CA ILE A 71 -5.12 9.96 11.00
C ILE A 71 -5.34 11.14 10.06
N THR A 72 -6.00 10.93 8.91
CA THR A 72 -6.29 12.00 7.95
C THR A 72 -7.15 13.09 8.59
N ARG A 73 -8.19 12.72 9.34
CA ARG A 73 -9.05 13.69 10.05
C ARG A 73 -8.28 14.47 11.10
N GLN A 74 -7.39 13.84 11.87
CA GLN A 74 -6.55 14.51 12.86
C GLN A 74 -5.55 15.47 12.23
N PHE A 75 -4.88 15.05 11.14
CA PHE A 75 -3.96 15.91 10.40
C PHE A 75 -4.67 17.14 9.84
N VAL A 76 -5.80 16.94 9.15
CA VAL A 76 -6.60 18.05 8.62
C VAL A 76 -7.17 18.92 9.75
N GLY A 77 -7.62 18.32 10.85
CA GLY A 77 -8.12 19.02 12.03
C GLY A 77 -7.07 19.96 12.61
N ASN A 78 -5.83 19.49 12.80
CA ASN A 78 -4.72 20.33 13.23
C ASN A 78 -4.37 21.40 12.20
N LEU A 79 -4.33 21.08 10.90
CA LEU A 79 -4.04 22.06 9.84
C LEU A 79 -5.05 23.19 9.82
N LYS A 80 -6.34 22.91 10.02
CA LYS A 80 -7.39 23.93 10.13
C LYS A 80 -7.22 24.91 11.30
N THR A 81 -6.38 24.59 12.29
CA THR A 81 -6.04 25.55 13.37
C THR A 81 -5.00 26.59 12.95
N LYS A 82 -4.36 26.40 11.78
CA LYS A 82 -3.31 27.29 11.29
C LYS A 82 -3.91 28.36 10.38
N SER A 83 -3.50 29.61 10.58
CA SER A 83 -4.01 30.76 9.80
C SER A 83 -3.62 30.73 8.32
N ASN A 84 -2.61 29.95 7.96
CA ASN A 84 -2.07 29.81 6.61
C ASN A 84 -2.54 28.53 5.88
N PHE A 85 -3.63 27.91 6.34
CA PHE A 85 -4.19 26.71 5.72
C PHE A 85 -5.65 26.92 5.33
N ASN A 86 -5.97 26.63 4.07
CA ASN A 86 -7.33 26.64 3.55
C ASN A 86 -7.72 25.24 3.08
N LEU A 87 -8.93 24.81 3.40
CA LEU A 87 -9.48 23.54 2.97
C LEU A 87 -10.76 23.77 2.18
N GLN A 88 -10.79 23.29 0.94
CA GLN A 88 -11.99 23.23 0.13
C GLN A 88 -12.42 21.77 -0.04
N LEU A 89 -13.66 21.49 0.33
CA LEU A 89 -14.28 20.16 0.23
C LEU A 89 -15.48 20.23 -0.70
N SER A 90 -15.87 19.08 -1.24
CA SER A 90 -16.88 19.02 -2.30
C SER A 90 -16.48 19.85 -3.52
N SER A 91 -15.17 19.96 -3.77
CA SER A 91 -14.61 20.70 -4.90
C SER A 91 -13.83 19.72 -5.77
N GLU A 92 -14.23 19.58 -7.03
CA GLU A 92 -13.58 18.71 -8.01
C GLU A 92 -12.75 19.57 -8.97
N VAL A 93 -11.47 19.23 -9.14
CA VAL A 93 -10.59 19.92 -10.09
C VAL A 93 -10.99 19.50 -11.51
N GLU A 94 -11.29 20.49 -12.34
CA GLU A 94 -11.72 20.30 -13.73
C GLU A 94 -10.61 20.59 -14.74
N ASP A 95 -9.70 21.53 -14.42
CA ASP A 95 -8.62 21.93 -15.32
C ASP A 95 -7.38 22.43 -14.55
N ILE A 96 -6.21 22.20 -15.13
CA ILE A 96 -4.90 22.64 -14.62
C ILE A 96 -4.13 23.27 -15.77
N THR A 97 -3.94 24.58 -15.71
CA THR A 97 -3.23 25.35 -16.75
C THR A 97 -1.92 25.93 -16.19
N HIS A 98 -0.84 25.88 -16.98
CA HIS A 98 0.41 26.58 -16.67
C HIS A 98 0.34 28.02 -17.20
N ASN A 99 0.51 29.00 -16.31
CA ASN A 99 0.44 30.42 -16.63
C ASN A 99 1.78 30.93 -17.19
N ASP A 100 1.73 32.03 -17.97
CA ASP A 100 2.91 32.67 -18.57
C ASP A 100 3.94 33.14 -17.52
N ASP A 101 3.51 33.42 -16.28
CA ASP A 101 4.38 33.82 -15.17
C ASP A 101 5.05 32.64 -14.44
N GLY A 102 4.81 31.42 -14.92
CA GLY A 102 5.36 30.17 -14.37
C GLY A 102 4.54 29.58 -13.22
N THR A 103 3.42 30.18 -12.84
CA THR A 103 2.49 29.62 -11.84
C THR A 103 1.50 28.63 -12.46
N TRP A 104 0.78 27.89 -11.62
CA TRP A 104 -0.27 26.95 -12.02
C TRP A 104 -1.64 27.50 -11.64
N ARG A 105 -2.53 27.59 -12.62
CA ARG A 105 -3.95 27.85 -12.40
C ARG A 105 -4.71 26.54 -12.23
N VAL A 106 -5.42 26.42 -11.11
CA VAL A 106 -6.29 25.27 -10.83
C VAL A 106 -7.73 25.74 -10.85
N LYS A 107 -8.50 25.21 -11.81
CA LYS A 107 -9.93 25.43 -11.91
C LYS A 107 -10.67 24.27 -11.27
N TYR A 108 -11.61 24.56 -10.39
CA TYR A 108 -12.38 23.54 -9.69
C TYR A 108 -13.84 23.95 -9.53
N LYS A 109 -14.71 22.94 -9.50
CA LYS A 109 -16.15 23.08 -9.37
C LYS A 109 -16.64 22.57 -8.02
N ASN A 110 -17.42 23.37 -7.33
CA ASN A 110 -18.14 22.96 -6.14
C ASN A 110 -19.31 22.06 -6.54
N LEU A 111 -19.30 20.82 -6.05
CA LEU A 111 -20.26 19.78 -6.37
C LEU A 111 -21.62 19.99 -5.67
N LYS A 112 -21.73 20.91 -4.71
CA LYS A 112 -23.00 21.20 -4.01
C LYS A 112 -23.86 22.22 -4.74
N ASP A 113 -23.24 23.26 -5.29
CA ASP A 113 -23.95 24.39 -5.90
C ASP A 113 -23.57 24.61 -7.38
N GLY A 114 -22.57 23.89 -7.89
CA GLY A 114 -22.11 23.97 -9.26
C GLY A 114 -21.21 25.18 -9.57
N THR A 115 -20.85 25.99 -8.57
CA THR A 115 -19.99 27.15 -8.77
C THR A 115 -18.58 26.73 -9.16
N THR A 116 -17.99 27.45 -10.13
CA THR A 116 -16.62 27.22 -10.58
C THR A 116 -15.73 28.33 -10.05
N THR A 117 -14.55 27.97 -9.54
CA THR A 117 -13.55 28.89 -8.98
C THR A 117 -12.18 28.54 -9.53
N GLU A 118 -11.31 29.54 -9.61
CA GLU A 118 -9.92 29.40 -10.03
C GLU A 118 -8.98 29.91 -8.94
N THR A 119 -7.81 29.28 -8.82
CA THR A 119 -6.76 29.74 -7.91
C THR A 119 -5.39 29.50 -8.53
N ASP A 120 -4.48 30.47 -8.35
CA ASP A 120 -3.11 30.37 -8.85
C ASP A 120 -2.15 29.96 -7.72
N THR A 121 -1.21 29.05 -8.02
CA THR A 121 -0.18 28.57 -7.08
C THR A 121 1.18 28.46 -7.74
N LYS A 122 2.24 28.67 -6.95
CA LYS A 122 3.64 28.49 -7.41
C LYS A 122 4.06 27.02 -7.45
N PHE A 123 3.45 26.20 -6.61
CA PHE A 123 3.72 24.77 -6.53
C PHE A 123 2.40 24.00 -6.43
N LEU A 124 2.26 22.96 -7.25
CA LEU A 124 1.09 22.10 -7.28
C LEU A 124 1.46 20.65 -6.93
N PHE A 125 0.83 20.09 -5.91
CA PHE A 125 0.97 18.69 -5.54
C PHE A 125 -0.32 17.90 -5.81
N ILE A 126 -0.25 16.88 -6.66
CA ILE A 126 -1.36 16.02 -7.06
C ILE A 126 -1.34 14.73 -6.24
N GLY A 127 -2.10 14.73 -5.14
CA GLY A 127 -2.36 13.56 -4.28
C GLY A 127 -3.72 12.91 -4.51
N ALA A 128 -4.21 12.87 -5.76
CA ALA A 128 -5.60 12.55 -6.09
C ALA A 128 -5.93 11.05 -6.24
N GLY A 129 -5.11 10.16 -5.66
CA GLY A 129 -5.28 8.71 -5.80
C GLY A 129 -5.32 8.30 -7.28
N GLY A 130 -6.31 7.50 -7.67
CA GLY A 130 -6.45 7.05 -9.06
C GLY A 130 -6.63 8.20 -10.08
N ALA A 131 -7.18 9.34 -9.68
CA ALA A 131 -7.36 10.48 -10.58
C ALA A 131 -6.06 11.26 -10.86
N ALA A 132 -4.96 10.93 -10.18
CA ALA A 132 -3.69 11.63 -10.36
C ALA A 132 -3.17 11.52 -11.81
N LEU A 133 -3.41 10.41 -12.51
CA LEU A 133 -2.99 10.25 -13.91
C LEU A 133 -3.69 11.25 -14.82
N HIS A 134 -5.01 11.38 -14.69
CA HIS A 134 -5.78 12.35 -15.47
C HIS A 134 -5.32 13.78 -15.19
N LEU A 135 -5.18 14.17 -13.93
CA LEU A 135 -4.76 15.52 -13.58
C LEU A 135 -3.34 15.85 -14.05
N LEU A 136 -2.43 14.87 -14.04
CA LEU A 136 -1.09 15.03 -14.61
C LEU A 136 -1.14 15.14 -16.14
N GLN A 137 -1.98 14.36 -16.82
CA GLN A 137 -2.19 14.48 -18.26
C GLN A 137 -2.79 15.85 -18.64
N GLU A 138 -3.77 16.32 -17.87
CA GLU A 138 -4.43 17.63 -18.04
C GLU A 138 -3.42 18.78 -17.90
N SER A 139 -2.49 18.68 -16.93
CA SER A 139 -1.43 19.69 -16.74
C SER A 139 -0.49 19.86 -17.94
N GLY A 140 -0.53 18.94 -18.91
CA GLY A 140 0.26 19.02 -20.15
C GLY A 140 1.76 18.78 -20.00
N ILE A 141 2.25 18.46 -18.79
CA ILE A 141 3.69 18.23 -18.58
C ILE A 141 4.20 17.04 -19.42
N PRO A 142 5.39 17.14 -20.04
CA PRO A 142 5.95 16.05 -20.83
C PRO A 142 6.09 14.73 -20.06
N GLU A 143 6.41 14.80 -18.77
CA GLU A 143 6.64 13.62 -17.91
C GLU A 143 5.38 12.78 -17.73
N ALA A 144 4.18 13.35 -17.85
CA ALA A 144 2.92 12.61 -17.75
C ALA A 144 2.68 11.68 -18.95
N LYS A 145 3.26 11.99 -20.12
CA LYS A 145 3.10 11.21 -21.36
C LYS A 145 3.77 9.84 -21.30
N GLU A 146 4.70 9.67 -20.35
CA GLU A 146 5.40 8.41 -20.12
C GLU A 146 4.56 7.40 -19.33
N TYR A 147 3.34 7.76 -18.95
CA TYR A 147 2.49 6.92 -18.11
C TYR A 147 1.12 6.62 -18.75
N GLY A 148 0.75 5.36 -18.66
CA GLY A 148 -0.63 4.89 -18.75
C GLY A 148 -1.04 4.23 -17.45
N GLY A 149 -2.28 3.76 -17.38
CA GLY A 149 -2.71 2.98 -16.23
C GLY A 149 -3.95 2.17 -16.52
N PHE A 150 -4.21 1.18 -15.69
CA PHE A 150 -5.46 0.45 -15.69
C PHE A 150 -5.96 0.25 -14.26
N PRO A 151 -7.27 0.30 -14.05
CA PRO A 151 -7.87 0.16 -12.73
C PRO A 151 -7.94 -1.31 -12.32
N VAL A 152 -7.66 -1.56 -11.06
CA VAL A 152 -7.86 -2.82 -10.36
C VAL A 152 -8.62 -2.51 -9.09
N GLY A 153 -9.84 -3.02 -8.98
CA GLY A 153 -10.62 -2.93 -7.76
C GLY A 153 -10.37 -4.10 -6.84
N GLY A 154 -10.78 -3.95 -5.58
CA GLY A 154 -10.78 -5.03 -4.61
C GLY A 154 -12.09 -5.08 -3.84
N SER A 155 -12.39 -6.23 -3.27
CA SER A 155 -13.49 -6.43 -2.33
C SER A 155 -13.04 -7.31 -1.18
N TRP A 156 -13.77 -7.22 -0.07
CA TRP A 156 -13.47 -7.93 1.17
C TRP A 156 -14.72 -8.58 1.70
N LEU A 157 -14.62 -9.79 2.24
CA LEU A 157 -15.61 -10.29 3.18
C LEU A 157 -15.35 -9.62 4.53
N VAL A 158 -16.39 -9.05 5.12
CA VAL A 158 -16.30 -8.28 6.37
C VAL A 158 -17.26 -8.87 7.38
N THR A 159 -16.79 -9.07 8.61
CA THR A 159 -17.65 -9.34 9.76
C THR A 159 -17.43 -8.29 10.85
N GLU A 160 -18.55 -7.79 11.35
CA GLU A 160 -18.63 -6.87 12.50
C GLU A 160 -19.16 -7.58 13.76
N ASN A 161 -19.37 -8.91 13.68
CA ASN A 161 -19.78 -9.73 14.82
C ASN A 161 -18.70 -9.66 15.91
N GLN A 162 -19.04 -9.06 17.05
CA GLN A 162 -18.07 -8.82 18.13
C GLN A 162 -17.65 -10.11 18.84
N ASP A 163 -18.49 -11.14 18.85
CA ASP A 163 -18.14 -12.44 19.44
C ASP A 163 -16.99 -13.08 18.65
N LEU A 164 -16.93 -12.86 17.33
CA LEU A 164 -15.83 -13.30 16.48
C LEU A 164 -14.66 -12.31 16.52
N ALA A 165 -14.93 -11.02 16.35
CA ALA A 165 -13.90 -9.98 16.23
C ALA A 165 -13.01 -9.86 17.48
N MET A 166 -13.54 -10.16 18.66
CA MET A 166 -12.76 -10.13 19.90
C MET A 166 -11.81 -11.33 20.04
N GLN A 167 -12.07 -12.44 19.36
CA GLN A 167 -11.22 -13.64 19.38
C GLN A 167 -10.03 -13.55 18.41
N HIS A 168 -10.07 -12.63 17.44
CA HIS A 168 -9.01 -12.45 16.45
C HIS A 168 -8.33 -11.10 16.64
N MET A 169 -7.06 -11.10 17.04
CA MET A 169 -6.24 -9.90 17.16
C MET A 169 -4.95 -10.05 16.36
N GLY A 170 -5.10 -10.22 15.05
CA GLY A 170 -3.99 -10.50 14.15
C GLY A 170 -4.25 -10.06 12.71
N LYS A 171 -3.17 -9.95 11.93
CA LYS A 171 -3.20 -9.82 10.47
C LYS A 171 -2.47 -11.01 9.87
N ALA A 172 -3.21 -11.98 9.35
CA ALA A 172 -2.70 -13.27 8.94
C ALA A 172 -2.64 -13.37 7.42
N TYR A 173 -1.43 -13.19 6.88
CA TYR A 173 -1.16 -13.19 5.46
C TYR A 173 -0.81 -14.58 4.97
N GLY A 174 -1.52 -15.04 3.93
CA GLY A 174 -1.16 -16.26 3.21
C GLY A 174 0.08 -16.12 2.35
N ILE A 175 0.33 -17.16 1.55
CA ILE A 175 1.26 -17.11 0.43
C ILE A 175 0.48 -17.09 -0.89
N ALA A 176 1.01 -16.38 -1.88
CA ALA A 176 0.45 -16.37 -3.22
C ALA A 176 0.47 -17.78 -3.82
N SER A 177 -0.63 -18.18 -4.45
CA SER A 177 -0.59 -19.33 -5.36
C SER A 177 0.33 -19.01 -6.54
N THR A 178 0.97 -20.03 -7.11
CA THR A 178 1.86 -19.87 -8.27
C THR A 178 1.18 -19.04 -9.36
N GLY A 179 1.80 -17.92 -9.75
CA GLY A 179 1.28 -17.00 -10.78
C GLY A 179 0.39 -15.86 -10.28
N ALA A 180 -0.07 -15.87 -9.02
CA ALA A 180 -0.83 -14.76 -8.45
C ALA A 180 0.10 -13.59 -8.07
N PRO A 181 -0.30 -12.33 -8.31
CA PRO A 181 0.43 -11.17 -7.78
C PRO A 181 0.48 -11.22 -6.25
N PRO A 182 1.60 -10.81 -5.64
CA PRO A 182 1.77 -10.79 -4.18
C PRO A 182 0.75 -9.88 -3.48
N MET A 183 0.21 -8.88 -4.18
CA MET A 183 -0.77 -7.94 -3.66
C MET A 183 -2.19 -8.51 -3.62
N SER A 184 -2.43 -9.68 -4.23
CA SER A 184 -3.76 -10.29 -4.37
C SER A 184 -3.95 -11.50 -3.44
N VAL A 185 -3.00 -11.76 -2.55
CA VAL A 185 -3.07 -12.92 -1.65
C VAL A 185 -4.12 -12.66 -0.57
N PRO A 186 -5.14 -13.53 -0.44
CA PRO A 186 -6.12 -13.39 0.62
C PRO A 186 -5.46 -13.47 2.00
N HIS A 187 -5.95 -12.66 2.92
CA HIS A 187 -5.47 -12.59 4.28
C HIS A 187 -6.62 -12.25 5.22
N LEU A 188 -6.52 -12.72 6.47
CA LEU A 188 -7.53 -12.54 7.51
C LEU A 188 -7.04 -11.54 8.55
N ASP A 189 -7.62 -10.35 8.54
CA ASP A 189 -7.12 -9.22 9.30
C ASP A 189 -8.14 -8.62 10.25
N THR A 190 -7.71 -8.39 11.49
CA THR A 190 -8.37 -7.43 12.36
C THR A 190 -8.06 -5.99 11.93
N ARG A 191 -9.10 -5.15 11.95
CA ARG A 191 -9.04 -3.69 11.87
C ARG A 191 -9.73 -3.09 13.09
N VAL A 192 -9.20 -1.99 13.61
CA VAL A 192 -9.83 -1.21 14.68
C VAL A 192 -10.36 0.08 14.08
N LEU A 193 -11.67 0.11 13.85
CA LEU A 193 -12.37 1.22 13.20
C LEU A 193 -13.34 1.85 14.19
N ASP A 194 -13.17 3.14 14.46
CA ASP A 194 -14.05 3.95 15.30
C ASP A 194 -14.38 3.27 16.66
N GLY A 195 -13.34 2.70 17.29
CA GLY A 195 -13.44 2.00 18.58
C GLY A 195 -13.95 0.55 18.52
N LYS A 196 -14.31 0.04 17.34
CA LYS A 196 -14.81 -1.33 17.14
C LYS A 196 -13.79 -2.19 16.41
N ARG A 197 -13.73 -3.47 16.78
CA ARG A 197 -12.96 -4.48 16.03
C ARG A 197 -13.81 -5.03 14.90
N VAL A 198 -13.20 -5.14 13.73
CA VAL A 198 -13.79 -5.69 12.51
C VAL A 198 -12.80 -6.67 11.91
N ILE A 199 -13.27 -7.82 11.39
CA ILE A 199 -12.40 -8.74 10.66
C ILE A 199 -12.69 -8.62 9.16
N LEU A 200 -11.63 -8.49 8.37
CA LEU A 200 -11.66 -8.43 6.91
C LEU A 200 -10.94 -9.65 6.35
N PHE A 201 -11.54 -10.31 5.35
CA PHE A 201 -10.93 -11.36 4.57
C PHE A 201 -10.92 -11.03 3.08
N GLY A 202 -9.76 -11.17 2.44
CA GLY A 202 -9.53 -10.78 1.05
C GLY A 202 -8.10 -10.26 0.85
N PRO A 203 -7.82 -9.48 -0.21
CA PRO A 203 -8.77 -8.94 -1.16
C PRO A 203 -9.19 -9.99 -2.21
N PHE A 204 -10.41 -9.85 -2.73
CA PHE A 204 -10.84 -10.47 -3.99
C PHE A 204 -10.82 -9.42 -5.08
N ALA A 205 -10.20 -9.71 -6.21
CA ALA A 205 -10.12 -8.74 -7.30
C ALA A 205 -11.50 -8.46 -7.91
N THR A 206 -11.71 -7.21 -8.32
CA THR A 206 -12.94 -6.79 -9.00
C THR A 206 -12.57 -5.98 -10.24
N VAL A 207 -13.39 -6.07 -11.29
CA VAL A 207 -13.23 -5.24 -12.50
C VAL A 207 -14.05 -3.97 -12.36
N SER A 208 -13.40 -2.85 -12.65
CA SER A 208 -14.03 -1.56 -12.86
C SER A 208 -13.28 -0.87 -14.00
N THR A 209 -13.91 0.07 -14.69
CA THR A 209 -13.19 1.01 -15.57
C THR A 209 -12.91 2.35 -14.86
N LYS A 210 -13.40 2.50 -13.62
CA LYS A 210 -13.26 3.71 -12.81
C LYS A 210 -11.90 3.77 -12.12
N PHE A 211 -11.31 4.95 -12.07
CA PHE A 211 -10.07 5.21 -11.33
C PHE A 211 -10.36 5.60 -9.87
N LEU A 212 -11.55 6.13 -9.59
CA LEU A 212 -12.03 6.44 -8.24
C LEU A 212 -13.27 5.63 -7.88
N LYS A 213 -13.54 5.46 -6.57
CA LYS A 213 -14.75 4.77 -6.07
C LYS A 213 -16.04 5.38 -6.66
N ASN A 214 -16.08 6.71 -6.74
CA ASN A 214 -17.18 7.49 -7.30
C ASN A 214 -16.78 8.17 -8.64
N GLY A 215 -15.84 7.58 -9.40
CA GLY A 215 -15.36 8.12 -10.68
C GLY A 215 -16.20 7.73 -11.91
N SER A 216 -15.71 8.07 -13.10
CA SER A 216 -16.41 7.84 -14.37
C SER A 216 -16.10 6.46 -14.94
N TYR A 217 -17.08 5.83 -15.58
CA TYR A 217 -16.85 4.58 -16.33
C TYR A 217 -16.00 4.80 -17.58
N PHE A 218 -15.77 6.05 -17.98
CA PHE A 218 -14.92 6.42 -19.10
C PHE A 218 -13.47 6.75 -18.68
N ASP A 219 -13.10 6.62 -17.40
CA ASP A 219 -11.74 6.96 -16.90
C ASP A 219 -10.66 6.21 -17.70
N LEU A 220 -10.77 4.87 -17.83
CA LEU A 220 -9.81 4.10 -18.62
C LEU A 220 -9.71 4.58 -20.08
N LEU A 221 -10.85 4.83 -20.73
CA LEU A 221 -10.88 5.28 -22.13
C LEU A 221 -10.22 6.66 -22.28
N THR A 222 -10.59 7.60 -21.41
CA THR A 222 -10.11 9.00 -21.48
C THR A 222 -8.65 9.15 -21.02
N SER A 223 -8.13 8.22 -20.22
CA SER A 223 -6.71 8.17 -19.83
C SER A 223 -5.82 7.57 -20.93
N THR A 224 -6.42 6.88 -21.90
CA THR A 224 -5.71 6.24 -23.01
C THR A 224 -5.42 7.29 -24.07
N THR A 225 -4.14 7.51 -24.33
CA THR A 225 -3.62 8.47 -25.30
C THR A 225 -2.82 7.76 -26.39
N THR A 226 -2.53 8.48 -27.47
CA THR A 226 -1.63 7.98 -28.53
C THR A 226 -0.23 7.64 -28.00
N HIS A 227 0.19 8.24 -26.88
CA HIS A 227 1.49 8.02 -26.26
C HIS A 227 1.56 6.76 -25.40
N ASN A 228 0.44 6.35 -24.77
CA ASN A 228 0.42 5.24 -23.82
C ASN A 228 -0.31 3.97 -24.31
N VAL A 229 -1.06 4.02 -25.42
CA VAL A 229 -1.78 2.85 -25.97
C VAL A 229 -0.87 1.68 -26.34
N TRP A 230 0.31 1.98 -26.91
CA TRP A 230 1.29 0.95 -27.25
C TRP A 230 1.94 0.32 -26.01
N PRO A 231 2.45 1.12 -25.04
CA PRO A 231 2.87 0.59 -23.74
C PRO A 231 1.82 -0.27 -23.04
N MET A 232 0.56 0.17 -23.04
CA MET A 232 -0.54 -0.56 -22.42
C MET A 232 -0.79 -1.91 -23.08
N THR A 233 -0.80 -1.95 -24.41
CA THR A 233 -0.95 -3.20 -25.18
C THR A 233 0.19 -4.18 -24.89
N ARG A 234 1.44 -3.70 -24.83
CA ARG A 234 2.61 -4.53 -24.53
C ARG A 234 2.52 -5.18 -23.16
N VAL A 235 2.20 -4.39 -22.13
CA VAL A 235 1.98 -4.92 -20.78
C VAL A 235 0.83 -5.91 -20.75
N GLY A 236 -0.27 -5.67 -21.49
CA GLY A 236 -1.38 -6.61 -21.58
C GLY A 236 -0.98 -7.99 -22.13
N ILE A 237 -0.05 -8.03 -23.08
CA ILE A 237 0.49 -9.28 -23.63
C ILE A 237 1.46 -9.94 -22.63
N GLU A 238 2.40 -9.17 -22.08
CA GLU A 238 3.42 -9.71 -21.17
C GLU A 238 2.84 -10.17 -19.82
N GLN A 239 1.79 -9.50 -19.34
CA GLN A 239 1.15 -9.76 -18.06
C GLN A 239 -0.13 -10.60 -18.23
N TYR A 240 -0.20 -11.43 -19.28
CA TYR A 240 -1.33 -12.33 -19.50
C TYR A 240 -1.66 -13.20 -18.27
N PRO A 241 -0.70 -13.82 -17.55
CA PRO A 241 -1.02 -14.60 -16.34
C PRO A 241 -1.69 -13.77 -15.24
N LEU A 242 -1.33 -12.49 -15.11
CA LEU A 242 -1.95 -11.56 -14.18
C LEU A 242 -3.39 -11.24 -14.61
N ILE A 243 -3.63 -11.00 -15.90
CA ILE A 243 -4.98 -10.76 -16.43
C ILE A 243 -5.86 -12.00 -16.27
N GLU A 244 -5.34 -13.18 -16.57
CA GLU A 244 -6.04 -14.45 -16.38
C GLU A 244 -6.42 -14.66 -14.92
N TYR A 245 -5.48 -14.43 -13.99
CA TYR A 245 -5.74 -14.48 -12.56
C TYR A 245 -6.84 -13.49 -12.13
N LEU A 246 -6.77 -12.23 -12.58
CA LEU A 246 -7.78 -11.21 -12.25
C LEU A 246 -9.15 -11.58 -12.81
N ALA A 247 -9.21 -12.11 -14.04
CA ALA A 247 -10.44 -12.61 -14.64
C ALA A 247 -11.04 -13.75 -13.81
N GLY A 248 -10.22 -14.72 -13.37
CA GLY A 248 -10.66 -15.79 -12.48
C GLY A 248 -11.22 -15.27 -11.15
N GLN A 249 -10.56 -14.30 -10.52
CA GLN A 249 -11.03 -13.67 -9.28
C GLN A 249 -12.38 -12.95 -9.45
N VAL A 250 -12.59 -12.31 -10.60
CA VAL A 250 -13.85 -11.62 -10.92
C VAL A 250 -14.99 -12.61 -11.13
N MET A 251 -14.70 -13.79 -11.66
CA MET A 251 -15.66 -14.86 -11.87
C MET A 251 -16.03 -15.63 -10.60
N MET A 252 -15.34 -15.39 -9.48
CA MET A 252 -15.66 -16.04 -8.19
C MET A 252 -17.08 -15.70 -7.73
N SER A 253 -17.84 -16.73 -7.41
CA SER A 253 -19.13 -16.62 -6.73
C SER A 253 -18.96 -16.25 -5.25
N ASP A 254 -20.05 -15.87 -4.59
CA ASP A 254 -20.02 -15.66 -3.13
C ASP A 254 -19.69 -16.94 -2.36
N ASP A 255 -20.04 -18.11 -2.90
CA ASP A 255 -19.68 -19.41 -2.32
C ASP A 255 -18.18 -19.69 -2.46
N ASP A 256 -17.55 -19.35 -3.60
CA ASP A 256 -16.11 -19.49 -3.78
C ASP A 256 -15.32 -18.59 -2.82
N ARG A 257 -15.77 -17.34 -2.65
CA ARG A 257 -15.16 -16.39 -1.70
C ARG A 257 -15.28 -16.88 -0.27
N PHE A 258 -16.44 -17.43 0.08
CA PHE A 258 -16.68 -18.01 1.40
C PHE A 258 -15.87 -19.29 1.63
N ALA A 259 -15.76 -20.17 0.63
CA ALA A 259 -14.91 -21.36 0.71
C ALA A 259 -13.42 -20.98 0.91
N ALA A 260 -12.95 -19.92 0.26
CA ALA A 260 -11.61 -19.38 0.50
C ALA A 260 -11.44 -18.87 1.94
N LEU A 261 -12.44 -18.20 2.51
CA LEU A 261 -12.45 -17.80 3.92
C LEU A 261 -12.36 -19.03 4.84
N GLN A 262 -13.10 -20.10 4.55
CA GLN A 262 -13.09 -21.33 5.35
C GLN A 262 -11.72 -22.01 5.41
N GLN A 263 -10.84 -21.78 4.44
CA GLN A 263 -9.44 -22.25 4.53
C GLN A 263 -8.66 -21.57 5.67
N TYR A 264 -8.99 -20.32 6.00
CA TYR A 264 -8.39 -19.54 7.08
C TYR A 264 -9.16 -19.70 8.40
N PHE A 265 -10.49 -19.71 8.33
CA PHE A 265 -11.39 -19.83 9.47
C PHE A 265 -12.37 -20.99 9.25
N PRO A 266 -12.03 -22.22 9.67
CA PRO A 266 -12.82 -23.42 9.37
C PRO A 266 -14.29 -23.34 9.80
N ASN A 267 -14.53 -22.72 10.96
CA ASN A 267 -15.87 -22.58 11.54
C ASN A 267 -16.61 -21.31 11.07
N ALA A 268 -16.15 -20.63 10.01
CA ALA A 268 -16.86 -19.49 9.44
C ALA A 268 -18.29 -19.89 9.06
N LYS A 269 -19.25 -19.01 9.33
CA LYS A 269 -20.67 -19.15 8.96
C LYS A 269 -21.05 -18.03 8.01
N LYS A 270 -21.74 -18.34 6.91
CA LYS A 270 -21.94 -17.38 5.80
C LYS A 270 -22.72 -16.14 6.24
N GLU A 271 -23.67 -16.31 7.15
CA GLU A 271 -24.51 -15.25 7.71
C GLU A 271 -23.76 -14.16 8.49
N ASP A 272 -22.55 -14.46 8.99
CA ASP A 272 -21.73 -13.50 9.73
C ASP A 272 -20.92 -12.55 8.82
N TRP A 273 -20.91 -12.80 7.50
CA TRP A 273 -20.03 -12.12 6.55
C TRP A 273 -20.82 -11.44 5.45
N ARG A 274 -20.40 -10.22 5.12
CA ARG A 274 -20.90 -9.46 3.98
C ARG A 274 -19.76 -9.05 3.06
N LEU A 275 -20.02 -9.04 1.76
CA LEU A 275 -19.07 -8.49 0.79
C LEU A 275 -19.08 -6.96 0.87
N MET A 276 -17.90 -6.36 0.95
CA MET A 276 -17.70 -4.92 0.94
C MET A 276 -16.75 -4.54 -0.19
N GLN A 277 -17.19 -3.63 -1.05
CA GLN A 277 -16.37 -3.07 -2.12
C GLN A 277 -15.32 -2.12 -1.55
N ALA A 278 -14.06 -2.33 -1.91
CA ALA A 278 -12.93 -1.49 -1.54
C ALA A 278 -12.78 -0.30 -2.51
N GLY A 279 -11.75 0.51 -2.29
CA GLY A 279 -11.33 1.53 -3.26
C GLY A 279 -10.77 0.92 -4.55
N GLN A 280 -10.75 1.74 -5.60
CA GLN A 280 -10.07 1.41 -6.85
C GLN A 280 -8.58 1.76 -6.75
N ARG A 281 -7.72 0.93 -7.34
CA ARG A 281 -6.28 1.19 -7.46
C ARG A 281 -5.93 1.28 -8.94
N VAL A 282 -5.21 2.31 -9.35
CA VAL A 282 -4.69 2.41 -10.73
C VAL A 282 -3.30 1.79 -10.74
N GLN A 283 -3.14 0.70 -11.47
CA GLN A 283 -1.83 0.13 -11.78
C GLN A 283 -1.20 0.92 -12.90
N ILE A 284 0.07 1.31 -12.73
CA ILE A 284 0.72 2.24 -13.65
C ILE A 284 1.58 1.48 -14.63
N ILE A 285 1.51 1.92 -15.88
CA ILE A 285 2.32 1.40 -16.97
C ILE A 285 3.24 2.53 -17.38
N LYS A 286 4.53 2.35 -17.13
CA LYS A 286 5.55 3.30 -17.56
C LYS A 286 6.07 2.89 -18.92
N ARG A 287 6.18 3.84 -19.85
CA ARG A 287 6.83 3.63 -21.14
C ARG A 287 8.28 3.20 -20.93
N ASP A 288 8.73 2.29 -21.78
CA ASP A 288 10.09 1.78 -21.81
C ASP A 288 10.53 1.71 -23.27
N GLU A 289 11.75 2.16 -23.58
CA GLU A 289 12.24 2.24 -24.96
C GLU A 289 12.43 0.86 -25.58
N GLU A 290 12.83 -0.14 -24.80
CA GLU A 290 13.12 -1.49 -25.29
C GLU A 290 11.88 -2.39 -25.23
N LYS A 291 11.16 -2.35 -24.10
CA LYS A 291 10.01 -3.23 -23.83
C LYS A 291 8.69 -2.67 -24.33
N GLY A 292 8.66 -1.40 -24.71
CA GLY A 292 7.46 -0.67 -25.10
C GLY A 292 6.61 -0.23 -23.91
N GLY A 293 6.54 -1.00 -22.82
CA GLY A 293 5.89 -0.62 -21.57
C GLY A 293 6.21 -1.59 -20.43
N VAL A 294 6.27 -1.08 -19.19
CA VAL A 294 6.57 -1.87 -17.99
C VAL A 294 5.55 -1.56 -16.91
N LEU A 295 4.95 -2.61 -16.35
CA LEU A 295 4.06 -2.52 -15.21
C LEU A 295 4.83 -2.10 -13.94
N LYS A 296 4.34 -1.06 -13.28
CA LYS A 296 4.85 -0.56 -11.99
C LYS A 296 3.85 -0.90 -10.90
N LEU A 297 4.31 -1.71 -9.94
CA LEU A 297 3.50 -2.19 -8.82
C LEU A 297 3.56 -1.26 -7.58
N GLY A 298 4.48 -0.28 -7.60
CA GLY A 298 4.67 0.69 -6.53
C GLY A 298 4.05 2.06 -6.81
N THR A 299 4.34 3.01 -5.93
CA THR A 299 4.04 4.43 -6.16
C THR A 299 5.19 5.08 -6.92
N GLU A 300 4.90 5.77 -8.01
CA GLU A 300 5.87 6.55 -8.79
C GLU A 300 5.69 8.05 -8.47
N ILE A 301 6.81 8.74 -8.26
CA ILE A 301 6.84 10.20 -8.11
C ILE A 301 7.08 10.83 -9.47
N VAL A 302 6.04 11.43 -10.04
CA VAL A 302 6.12 12.22 -11.26
C VAL A 302 6.32 13.68 -10.85
N ALA A 303 7.34 14.34 -11.39
CA ALA A 303 7.58 15.75 -11.15
C ALA A 303 8.04 16.39 -12.44
N SER A 304 7.60 17.62 -12.69
CA SER A 304 8.06 18.40 -13.83
C SER A 304 9.55 18.71 -13.73
N LYS A 305 10.21 18.91 -14.87
CA LYS A 305 11.63 19.29 -14.95
C LYS A 305 12.00 20.52 -14.10
N ASP A 306 11.11 21.49 -13.99
CA ASP A 306 11.29 22.71 -13.20
C ASP A 306 10.89 22.55 -11.72
N GLY A 307 10.30 21.41 -11.34
CA GLY A 307 9.85 21.13 -9.97
C GLY A 307 8.63 21.94 -9.52
N SER A 308 7.92 22.61 -10.42
CA SER A 308 6.74 23.42 -10.06
C SER A 308 5.46 22.59 -9.86
N ILE A 309 5.43 21.35 -10.38
CA ILE A 309 4.34 20.39 -10.14
C ILE A 309 4.89 19.00 -9.84
N ALA A 310 4.25 18.27 -8.93
CA ALA A 310 4.51 16.87 -8.68
C ALA A 310 3.23 16.10 -8.37
N GLY A 311 3.18 14.82 -8.72
CA GLY A 311 2.07 13.92 -8.45
C GLY A 311 2.54 12.52 -8.08
N LEU A 312 1.68 11.80 -7.36
CA LEU A 312 1.88 10.40 -7.02
C LEU A 312 1.00 9.53 -7.89
N LEU A 313 1.63 8.65 -8.68
CA LEU A 313 0.96 7.66 -9.50
C LEU A 313 1.11 6.26 -8.90
N GLY A 314 0.13 5.38 -9.10
CA GLY A 314 0.27 3.96 -8.79
C GLY A 314 -0.39 3.51 -7.51
N ALA A 315 0.15 2.44 -6.94
CA ALA A 315 -0.41 1.87 -5.72
C ALA A 315 -0.43 2.93 -4.62
N SER A 316 -1.58 3.10 -3.96
CA SER A 316 -1.70 4.04 -2.85
C SER A 316 -0.65 3.69 -1.78
N PRO A 317 0.19 4.64 -1.35
CA PRO A 317 1.19 4.39 -0.34
C PRO A 317 0.56 3.81 0.94
N GLY A 318 1.00 2.61 1.33
CA GLY A 318 0.60 2.00 2.60
C GLY A 318 1.36 2.62 3.76
N ALA A 319 1.09 2.12 4.98
CA ALA A 319 1.74 2.57 6.21
C ALA A 319 3.28 2.59 6.12
N SER A 320 3.86 1.59 5.47
CA SER A 320 5.31 1.43 5.35
C SER A 320 5.95 2.30 4.29
N THR A 321 5.18 2.88 3.36
CA THR A 321 5.72 3.60 2.19
C THR A 321 5.32 5.07 2.11
N ALA A 322 4.25 5.50 2.77
CA ALA A 322 3.77 6.88 2.69
C ALA A 322 4.83 7.91 3.12
N ALA A 323 5.44 7.73 4.30
CA ALA A 323 6.47 8.64 4.80
C ALA A 323 7.72 8.71 3.90
N PRO A 324 8.39 7.58 3.53
CA PRO A 324 9.55 7.65 2.66
C PRO A 324 9.24 8.18 1.25
N ILE A 325 8.04 7.95 0.71
CA ILE A 325 7.62 8.54 -0.57
C ILE A 325 7.53 10.06 -0.46
N MET A 326 6.91 10.60 0.60
CA MET A 326 6.84 12.04 0.79
C MET A 326 8.22 12.67 1.00
N LEU A 327 9.15 11.98 1.68
CA LEU A 327 10.55 12.42 1.76
C LEU A 327 11.18 12.44 0.35
N GLY A 328 10.95 11.41 -0.47
CA GLY A 328 11.40 11.38 -1.86
C GLY A 328 10.83 12.52 -2.72
N VAL A 329 9.58 12.95 -2.47
CA VAL A 329 9.00 14.14 -3.11
C VAL A 329 9.80 15.38 -2.72
N LEU A 330 10.10 15.57 -1.42
CA LEU A 330 10.89 16.72 -0.94
C LEU A 330 12.29 16.71 -1.55
N GLU A 331 12.96 15.56 -1.57
CA GLU A 331 14.31 15.41 -2.12
C GLU A 331 14.36 15.67 -3.63
N LYS A 332 13.31 15.34 -4.36
CA LYS A 332 13.24 15.53 -5.82
C LYS A 332 12.87 16.95 -6.20
N VAL A 333 11.83 17.49 -5.57
CA VAL A 333 11.18 18.76 -5.94
C VAL A 333 11.84 19.94 -5.23
N PHE A 334 12.17 19.78 -3.95
CA PHE A 334 12.73 20.83 -3.11
C PHE A 334 14.21 20.57 -2.79
N LYS A 335 14.94 19.92 -3.71
CA LYS A 335 16.33 19.47 -3.52
C LYS A 335 17.25 20.54 -2.93
N ASP A 336 17.14 21.78 -3.43
CA ASP A 336 17.99 22.89 -3.00
C ASP A 336 17.64 23.35 -1.59
N LYS A 337 16.36 23.23 -1.18
CA LYS A 337 15.93 23.49 0.19
C LYS A 337 16.36 22.36 1.11
N VAL A 338 16.15 21.10 0.71
CA VAL A 338 16.58 19.92 1.46
C VAL A 338 18.08 19.93 1.71
N ALA A 339 18.89 20.45 0.80
CA ALA A 339 20.34 20.59 0.99
C ALA A 339 20.74 21.64 2.04
N THR A 340 19.84 22.53 2.47
CA THR A 340 20.16 23.57 3.45
C THR A 340 20.24 23.02 4.88
N PRO A 341 21.11 23.58 5.75
CA PRO A 341 21.19 23.18 7.16
C PRO A 341 19.85 23.26 7.90
N ALA A 342 19.06 24.31 7.63
CA ALA A 342 17.77 24.53 8.30
C ALA A 342 16.74 23.42 7.99
N TRP A 343 16.64 22.97 6.73
CA TRP A 343 15.76 21.86 6.38
C TRP A 343 16.30 20.52 6.87
N GLN A 344 17.61 20.31 6.78
CA GLN A 344 18.25 19.12 7.31
C GLN A 344 17.99 18.94 8.83
N GLU A 345 18.10 20.03 9.59
CA GLU A 345 17.75 20.06 11.01
C GLU A 345 16.25 19.76 11.21
N LYS A 346 15.38 20.42 10.45
CA LYS A 346 13.92 20.22 10.57
C LYS A 346 13.49 18.80 10.23
N LEU A 347 14.06 18.20 9.19
CA LEU A 347 13.78 16.83 8.77
C LEU A 347 14.19 15.85 9.87
N ARG A 348 15.38 16.02 10.47
CA ARG A 348 15.82 15.18 11.60
C ARG A 348 15.04 15.41 12.89
N GLN A 349 14.44 16.59 13.07
CA GLN A 349 13.50 16.82 14.17
C GLN A 349 12.21 16.00 14.00
N ILE A 350 11.73 15.83 12.76
CA ILE A 350 10.48 15.10 12.47
C ILE A 350 10.74 13.59 12.35
N VAL A 351 11.84 13.22 11.70
CA VAL A 351 12.27 11.83 11.44
C VAL A 351 13.73 11.70 11.91
N PRO A 352 13.98 11.35 13.18
CA PRO A 352 15.33 11.28 13.75
C PRO A 352 16.29 10.37 12.97
N SER A 353 15.78 9.26 12.43
CA SER A 353 16.53 8.32 11.59
C SER A 353 16.78 8.77 10.15
N TYR A 354 16.35 9.97 9.73
CA TYR A 354 16.51 10.45 8.36
C TYR A 354 18.00 10.43 7.92
N GLY A 355 18.28 9.74 6.82
CA GLY A 355 19.62 9.51 6.29
C GLY A 355 20.38 8.31 6.89
N THR A 356 19.79 7.58 7.83
CA THR A 356 20.43 6.43 8.50
C THR A 356 19.84 5.10 8.03
N LYS A 357 20.71 4.16 7.61
CA LYS A 357 20.29 2.78 7.30
C LYS A 357 20.20 1.95 8.59
N LEU A 358 18.99 1.65 9.03
CA LEU A 358 18.74 0.92 10.28
C LEU A 358 19.11 -0.57 10.21
N ASN A 359 19.02 -1.21 9.04
CA ASN A 359 19.24 -2.66 8.87
C ASN A 359 20.60 -3.15 9.36
N ASN A 360 21.60 -2.27 9.44
CA ASN A 360 22.97 -2.63 9.84
C ASN A 360 23.38 -2.02 11.18
N ASN A 361 22.43 -1.46 11.94
CA ASN A 361 22.73 -0.78 13.19
C ASN A 361 21.72 -1.17 14.29
N PRO A 362 21.98 -2.28 15.00
CA PRO A 362 21.10 -2.79 16.06
C PRO A 362 20.81 -1.78 17.17
N ASP A 363 21.80 -0.97 17.56
CA ASP A 363 21.62 0.04 18.61
C ASP A 363 20.68 1.15 18.14
N ARG A 364 20.84 1.63 16.90
CA ARG A 364 19.89 2.60 16.31
C ARG A 364 18.49 2.04 16.13
N VAL A 365 18.35 0.76 15.78
CA VAL A 365 17.02 0.11 15.73
C VAL A 365 16.36 0.14 17.11
N ALA A 366 17.11 -0.19 18.16
CA ALA A 366 16.59 -0.18 19.52
C ALA A 366 16.16 1.23 19.97
N GLU A 367 16.99 2.25 19.69
CA GLU A 367 16.68 3.66 19.96
C GLU A 367 15.40 4.11 19.24
N GLU A 368 15.31 3.89 17.92
CA GLU A 368 14.18 4.34 17.10
C GLU A 368 12.88 3.61 17.46
N TRP A 369 12.94 2.30 17.74
CA TRP A 369 11.77 1.55 18.20
C TRP A 369 11.29 2.01 19.57
N ALA A 370 12.21 2.25 20.52
CA ALA A 370 11.85 2.76 21.84
C ALA A 370 11.20 4.15 21.74
N TYR A 371 11.82 5.08 20.99
CA TYR A 371 11.29 6.42 20.74
C TYR A 371 9.91 6.37 20.09
N THR A 372 9.74 5.57 19.03
CA THR A 372 8.47 5.46 18.31
C THR A 372 7.39 4.85 19.20
N ALA A 373 7.72 3.81 19.97
CA ALA A 373 6.78 3.19 20.89
C ALA A 373 6.34 4.15 22.01
N GLU A 374 7.26 4.94 22.56
CA GLU A 374 6.94 5.95 23.58
C GLU A 374 6.01 7.04 23.02
N VAL A 375 6.38 7.64 21.89
CA VAL A 375 5.61 8.72 21.26
C VAL A 375 4.21 8.26 20.87
N LEU A 376 4.08 7.04 20.36
CA LEU A 376 2.80 6.47 19.92
C LEU A 376 2.07 5.70 21.03
N GLN A 377 2.61 5.66 22.26
CA GLN A 377 2.07 4.92 23.40
C GLN A 377 1.79 3.44 23.09
N LEU A 378 2.72 2.80 22.38
CA LEU A 378 2.66 1.40 22.00
C LEU A 378 3.37 0.52 23.03
N THR A 379 3.12 -0.79 22.93
CA THR A 379 3.85 -1.79 23.71
C THR A 379 5.37 -1.63 23.49
N PRO A 380 6.19 -1.67 24.56
CA PRO A 380 7.63 -1.63 24.43
C PRO A 380 8.14 -2.70 23.45
N PRO A 381 9.07 -2.36 22.55
CA PRO A 381 9.60 -3.31 21.58
C PRO A 381 10.42 -4.40 22.27
N PRO A 382 10.50 -5.61 21.69
CA PRO A 382 11.38 -6.65 22.19
C PRO A 382 12.86 -6.24 22.03
N PRO A 383 13.78 -6.84 22.80
CA PRO A 383 15.21 -6.61 22.65
C PRO A 383 15.67 -6.86 21.21
N VAL A 384 16.56 -5.99 20.72
CA VAL A 384 17.19 -6.13 19.41
C VAL A 384 18.41 -7.02 19.52
N ASN A 385 18.50 -8.03 18.66
CA ASN A 385 19.65 -8.93 18.60
C ASN A 385 20.88 -8.17 18.11
N LYS A 386 21.87 -7.99 18.99
CA LYS A 386 23.13 -7.28 18.69
C LYS A 386 24.14 -8.14 17.91
N THR A 387 23.88 -9.44 17.75
CA THR A 387 24.77 -10.41 17.12
C THR A 387 24.58 -10.54 15.59
N GLY A 388 23.90 -9.58 14.95
CA GLY A 388 23.74 -9.56 13.50
C GLY A 388 25.10 -9.44 12.81
N THR A 389 25.70 -10.55 12.41
CA THR A 389 26.71 -10.56 11.35
C THR A 389 26.12 -9.82 10.16
N ALA A 390 26.85 -8.83 9.63
CA ALA A 390 26.45 -8.10 8.45
C ALA A 390 25.90 -9.10 7.41
N PRO A 391 24.71 -8.84 6.83
CA PRO A 391 24.18 -9.74 5.81
C PRO A 391 25.27 -9.92 4.76
N THR A 392 25.64 -11.18 4.48
CA THR A 392 26.41 -11.52 3.27
C THR A 392 25.75 -10.76 2.12
N PRO A 393 26.50 -10.05 1.25
CA PRO A 393 25.89 -9.30 0.16
C PRO A 393 24.86 -10.20 -0.49
N ALA A 394 23.59 -9.76 -0.47
CA ALA A 394 22.56 -10.48 -1.19
C ALA A 394 23.13 -10.75 -2.58
N ALA A 395 23.05 -12.01 -3.03
CA ALA A 395 23.29 -12.30 -4.44
C ALA A 395 22.57 -11.21 -5.24
N GLN A 396 23.27 -10.61 -6.21
CA GLN A 396 22.72 -9.52 -7.03
C GLN A 396 21.25 -9.82 -7.28
N PRO A 397 20.32 -8.88 -6.98
CA PRO A 397 18.92 -9.11 -7.28
C PRO A 397 18.88 -9.59 -8.73
N ALA A 398 18.32 -10.78 -8.94
CA ALA A 398 18.13 -11.29 -10.30
C ALA A 398 17.53 -10.14 -11.11
N LYS A 399 18.09 -9.85 -12.29
CA LYS A 399 17.67 -8.76 -13.19
C LYS A 399 16.20 -8.47 -12.98
N SER A 400 15.89 -7.25 -12.50
CA SER A 400 14.55 -6.85 -12.06
C SER A 400 13.47 -7.42 -12.96
N ASN A 401 12.85 -8.50 -12.50
CA ASN A 401 11.60 -8.99 -13.05
C ASN A 401 10.53 -8.39 -12.14
N PRO A 402 9.42 -7.84 -12.67
CA PRO A 402 8.26 -7.47 -11.88
C PRO A 402 7.87 -8.53 -10.85
N ALA A 403 8.21 -9.81 -11.09
CA ALA A 403 8.05 -10.93 -10.17
C ALA A 403 8.98 -10.99 -8.93
N SER A 404 10.07 -10.22 -8.91
CA SER A 404 11.11 -10.25 -7.86
C SER A 404 11.05 -9.08 -6.89
N ASP A 405 10.51 -7.93 -7.29
CA ASP A 405 10.10 -6.83 -6.38
C ASP A 405 8.86 -7.20 -5.54
N MET A 406 8.33 -8.43 -5.74
CA MET A 406 7.08 -8.97 -5.19
C MET A 406 7.19 -9.61 -3.80
N ALA A 407 8.36 -9.60 -3.16
CA ALA A 407 8.58 -10.33 -1.92
C ALA A 407 9.39 -9.54 -0.87
N LEU A 408 9.10 -8.24 -0.71
CA LEU A 408 9.54 -7.49 0.47
C LEU A 408 8.57 -7.70 1.63
#